data_AF-A0A383BD34-F1
#
_entry.id   AF-A0A383BD34-F1
#
_cell.length_a   1.000
_cell.length_b   1.000
_cell.length_c   1.000
_cell.angle_alpha   90.00
_cell.angle_beta   90.00
_cell.angle_gamma   90.00
#
_symmetry.space_group_name_H-M   'P 1'
#
loop_
_entity.id
_entity.type
_entity.pdbx_description
1 polymer ?
#
loop_
_entity_poly.entity_id
_entity_poly.type
_entity_poly.pdbx_seq_one_letter_code
_entity_poly.pdbx_strand_id
1 'polypeptide(L)'
;MSSSEYGPSDLGAYVEPRAYGEPRIEGQASAGAGPMNTLERVAQLVRTCTDCPLGRGRTNAVPGEGNPQAEVMFIGEGPGYQENRQGRPFVGPAGKLLEGLLA
;
A
#
# COMPACT_ATOMS: atom_id res chain seq x y z
N MET A 1 -34.58 -20.31 -41.05
CA MET A 1 -34.29 -19.22 -40.09
C MET A 1 -33.47 -19.84 -38.97
N SER A 2 -32.15 -19.62 -39.01
CA SER A 2 -31.15 -20.24 -38.14
C SER A 2 -30.92 -19.36 -36.92
N SER A 3 -31.16 -19.90 -35.73
CA SER A 3 -30.92 -19.23 -34.45
C SER A 3 -29.55 -19.64 -33.91
N SER A 4 -28.47 -19.10 -34.47
CA SER A 4 -27.11 -19.50 -34.09
C SER A 4 -26.11 -18.36 -34.07
N GLU A 5 -26.31 -17.30 -33.26
CA GLU A 5 -25.29 -16.23 -33.13
C GLU A 5 -25.15 -15.58 -31.74
N TYR A 6 -25.45 -16.26 -30.63
CA TYR A 6 -25.03 -15.73 -29.32
C TYR A 6 -24.45 -16.82 -28.42
N GLY A 7 -23.17 -17.13 -28.64
CA GLY A 7 -22.31 -17.79 -27.67
C GLY A 7 -21.35 -16.75 -27.06
N PRO A 8 -21.06 -16.78 -25.75
CA PRO A 8 -20.13 -15.85 -25.13
C PRO A 8 -18.69 -16.33 -25.39
N SER A 9 -18.05 -15.85 -26.44
CA SER A 9 -16.69 -16.26 -26.80
C SER A 9 -15.59 -15.34 -26.26
N ASP A 10 -15.90 -14.36 -25.42
CA ASP A 10 -14.88 -13.42 -24.90
C ASP A 10 -15.11 -13.01 -23.44
N LEU A 11 -15.38 -14.00 -22.59
CA LEU A 11 -15.09 -13.85 -21.16
C LEU A 11 -13.57 -13.98 -21.00
N GLY A 12 -12.89 -12.83 -21.14
CA GLY A 12 -11.47 -12.67 -20.89
C GLY A 12 -11.06 -13.37 -19.60
N ALA A 13 -9.94 -14.09 -19.70
CA ALA A 13 -9.38 -14.96 -18.67
C ALA A 13 -9.69 -14.49 -17.25
N TYR A 14 -10.47 -15.30 -16.53
CA TYR A 14 -10.43 -15.27 -15.07
C TYR A 14 -8.97 -15.53 -14.67
N VAL A 15 -8.27 -14.47 -14.32
CA VAL A 15 -6.97 -14.58 -13.66
C VAL A 15 -7.30 -15.09 -12.28
N GLU A 16 -6.95 -16.34 -11.98
CA GLU A 16 -7.09 -16.84 -10.61
C GLU A 16 -6.40 -15.86 -9.66
N PRO A 17 -7.06 -15.41 -8.58
CA PRO A 17 -6.41 -14.60 -7.59
C PRO A 17 -5.21 -15.41 -7.10
N ARG A 18 -3.99 -14.91 -7.37
CA ARG A 18 -2.80 -15.47 -6.73
C ARG A 18 -3.14 -15.48 -5.26
N ALA A 19 -3.15 -16.68 -4.66
CA ALA A 19 -3.27 -16.84 -3.23
C ALA A 19 -2.43 -15.74 -2.61
N TYR A 20 -3.00 -14.96 -1.69
CA TYR A 20 -2.26 -14.02 -0.88
C TYR A 20 -1.27 -14.87 -0.08
N GLY A 21 -0.15 -15.23 -0.73
CA GLY A 21 0.92 -15.98 -0.16
C GLY A 21 1.40 -15.14 0.99
N GLU A 22 1.53 -15.76 2.16
CA GLU A 22 2.15 -15.11 3.29
C GLU A 22 3.41 -14.39 2.80
N PRO A 23 3.60 -13.11 3.16
CA PRO A 23 4.76 -12.38 2.70
C PRO A 23 5.99 -13.18 3.13
N ARG A 24 6.68 -13.75 2.15
CA ARG A 24 7.88 -14.54 2.38
C ARG A 24 8.99 -13.56 2.69
N ILE A 25 9.04 -13.13 3.96
CA ILE A 25 10.10 -12.32 4.52
C ILE A 25 11.32 -13.24 4.72
N GLU A 26 11.92 -13.72 3.63
CA GLU A 26 13.19 -14.45 3.66
C GLU A 26 14.32 -13.45 3.41
N GLY A 27 15.15 -13.20 4.43
CA GLY A 27 16.32 -12.33 4.30
C GLY A 27 16.88 -11.83 5.64
N GLN A 28 17.85 -12.59 6.14
CA GLN A 28 19.01 -12.26 7.00
C GLN A 28 18.95 -11.03 7.91
N ALA A 29 18.83 -11.28 9.23
CA ALA A 29 19.15 -10.32 10.28
C ALA A 29 20.69 -10.19 10.41
N SER A 30 21.25 -9.05 9.99
CA SER A 30 22.62 -8.67 10.34
C SER A 30 22.63 -7.80 11.61
N ALA A 31 23.62 -8.07 12.46
CA ALA A 31 23.76 -7.52 13.81
C ALA A 31 23.89 -5.98 13.85
N GLY A 32 23.09 -5.33 14.71
CA GLY A 32 23.33 -3.93 15.12
C GLY A 32 22.11 -3.02 15.26
N ALA A 33 21.02 -3.47 15.89
CA ALA A 33 19.94 -2.66 16.49
C ALA A 33 19.01 -3.65 17.22
N GLY A 34 18.23 -3.22 18.22
CA GLY A 34 17.21 -4.09 18.85
C GLY A 34 16.24 -4.70 17.83
N PRO A 35 15.42 -5.70 18.19
CA PRO A 35 14.55 -6.38 17.23
C PRO A 35 13.56 -5.36 16.63
N MET A 36 13.83 -5.00 15.38
CA MET A 36 12.96 -4.16 14.56
C MET A 36 11.63 -4.87 14.38
N ASN A 37 10.51 -4.17 14.65
CA ASN A 37 9.20 -4.78 14.50
C ASN A 37 8.82 -4.92 13.01
N THR A 38 7.85 -5.77 12.71
CA THR A 38 7.45 -6.08 11.33
C THR A 38 7.05 -4.83 10.54
N LEU A 39 6.36 -3.86 11.16
CA LEU A 39 5.93 -2.63 10.49
C LEU A 39 7.11 -1.71 10.16
N GLU A 40 8.11 -1.62 11.05
CA GLU A 40 9.35 -0.89 10.79
C GLU A 40 10.10 -1.49 9.59
N ARG A 41 10.17 -2.82 9.51
CA ARG A 41 10.79 -3.51 8.36
C ARG A 41 10.04 -3.21 7.06
N VAL A 42 8.71 -3.29 7.07
CA VAL A 42 7.89 -2.92 5.91
C VAL A 42 8.10 -1.46 5.52
N ALA A 43 8.14 -0.55 6.49
CA ALA A 43 8.37 0.86 6.23
C ALA A 43 9.72 1.11 5.56
N GLN A 44 10.78 0.38 5.94
CA GLN A 44 12.08 0.46 5.27
C GLN A 44 12.02 0.00 3.81
N LEU A 45 11.36 -1.13 3.55
CA LEU A 45 11.18 -1.63 2.18
C LEU A 45 10.39 -0.65 1.31
N VAL A 46 9.33 -0.05 1.83
CA VAL A 46 8.53 0.95 1.11
C VAL A 46 9.34 2.21 0.80
N ARG A 47 10.20 2.66 1.73
CA ARG A 47 11.04 3.87 1.53
C ARG A 47 11.99 3.73 0.34
N THR A 48 12.51 2.52 0.09
CA THR A 48 13.47 2.25 -0.99
C THR A 48 12.85 1.59 -2.23
N CYS A 49 11.58 1.20 -2.19
CA CYS A 49 10.89 0.54 -3.29
C CYS A 49 10.92 1.37 -4.59
N THR A 50 11.34 0.75 -5.69
CA THR A 50 11.39 1.36 -7.03
C THR A 50 10.71 0.50 -8.11
N ASP A 51 9.87 -0.43 -7.69
CA ASP A 51 9.26 -1.47 -8.54
C ASP A 51 8.22 -0.93 -9.53
N CYS A 52 7.80 0.33 -9.36
CA CYS A 52 6.88 1.01 -10.26
C CYS A 52 7.31 2.46 -10.58
N PRO A 53 6.77 3.08 -11.64
CA PRO A 53 7.12 4.45 -12.02
C PRO A 53 6.88 5.51 -10.94
N LEU A 54 5.91 5.29 -10.04
CA LEU A 54 5.61 6.21 -8.94
C LEU A 54 6.78 6.37 -7.98
N GLY A 55 7.60 5.33 -7.81
CA GLY A 55 8.77 5.40 -6.93
C GLY A 55 9.87 6.32 -7.43
N ARG A 56 9.89 6.63 -8.73
CA ARG A 56 10.89 7.52 -9.34
C ARG A 56 10.52 8.99 -9.24
N GLY A 57 9.22 9.31 -9.16
CA GLY A 57 8.71 10.69 -9.16
C GLY A 57 8.41 11.28 -7.78
N ARG A 58 8.45 10.47 -6.72
CA ARG A 58 8.15 10.90 -5.35
C ARG A 58 9.32 11.67 -4.72
N THR A 59 9.01 12.59 -3.81
CA THR A 59 9.98 13.19 -2.90
C THR A 59 10.19 12.30 -1.68
N ASN A 60 9.11 11.84 -1.06
CA ASN A 60 9.14 10.89 0.05
C ASN A 60 8.16 9.75 -0.20
N ALA A 61 8.53 8.54 0.19
CA ALA A 61 7.56 7.47 0.38
C ALA A 61 6.75 7.74 1.65
N VAL A 62 5.52 7.24 1.68
CA VAL A 62 4.62 7.35 2.84
C VAL A 62 4.18 5.95 3.25
N PRO A 63 4.96 5.24 4.09
CA PRO A 63 4.67 3.86 4.47
C PRO A 63 3.46 3.70 5.40
N GLY A 64 2.91 4.80 5.92
CA GLY A 64 1.92 4.81 6.99
C GLY A 64 2.54 5.12 8.34
N GLU A 65 1.70 5.48 9.30
CA GLU A 65 2.07 5.75 10.70
C GLU A 65 0.89 5.36 11.61
N GLY A 66 1.15 5.06 12.88
CA GLY A 66 0.11 4.72 13.85
C GLY A 66 0.58 3.70 14.89
N ASN A 67 -0.35 3.31 15.77
CA ASN A 67 -0.13 2.26 16.75
C ASN A 67 -0.18 0.88 16.07
N PRO A 68 0.86 0.03 16.15
CA PRO A 68 0.84 -1.33 15.63
C PRO A 68 -0.24 -2.23 16.23
N GLN A 69 -0.86 -1.80 17.34
CA GLN A 69 -1.94 -2.49 18.05
C GLN A 69 -3.30 -1.78 17.91
N ALA A 70 -3.44 -0.84 16.96
CA ALA A 70 -4.72 -0.18 16.71
C ALA A 70 -5.78 -1.19 16.23
N GLU A 71 -7.00 -1.07 16.75
CA GLU A 71 -8.14 -1.89 16.31
C GLU A 71 -8.71 -1.42 14.96
N VAL A 72 -8.45 -0.16 14.59
CA VAL A 72 -8.93 0.48 13.36
C VAL A 72 -7.75 0.98 12.54
N MET A 73 -7.77 0.70 11.24
CA MET A 73 -6.79 1.17 10.27
C MET A 73 -7.49 1.98 9.16
N PHE A 74 -6.99 3.18 8.89
CA PHE A 74 -7.46 4.02 7.78
C PHE A 74 -6.56 3.83 6.56
N ILE A 75 -7.17 3.54 5.41
CA ILE A 75 -6.47 3.32 4.13
C ILE A 75 -7.03 4.30 3.10
N GLY A 76 -6.16 5.18 2.59
CA GLY A 76 -6.48 6.09 1.49
C GLY A 76 -6.04 5.53 0.13
N GLU A 77 -6.23 6.31 -0.93
CA GLU A 77 -5.82 5.93 -2.29
C GLU A 77 -4.28 5.97 -2.47
N GLY A 78 -3.66 7.11 -2.18
CA GLY A 78 -2.22 7.32 -2.31
C GLY A 78 -1.78 8.68 -1.78
N PRO A 79 -0.45 8.93 -1.67
CA PRO A 79 0.06 10.18 -1.14
C PRO A 79 -0.26 11.37 -2.05
N GLY A 80 -0.90 12.40 -1.49
CA GLY A 80 -1.07 13.70 -2.15
C GLY A 80 0.20 14.55 -2.08
N TYR A 81 0.09 15.82 -2.51
CA TYR A 81 1.22 16.75 -2.54
C TYR A 81 1.86 16.98 -1.16
N GLN A 82 1.05 17.21 -0.13
CA GLN A 82 1.54 17.48 1.22
C GLN A 82 2.15 16.22 1.84
N GLU A 83 1.51 15.07 1.65
CA GLU A 83 1.97 13.76 2.11
C GLU A 83 3.32 13.41 1.48
N ASN A 84 3.44 13.55 0.16
CA ASN A 84 4.70 13.33 -0.55
C ASN A 84 5.82 14.28 -0.08
N ARG A 85 5.50 15.53 0.25
CA ARG A 85 6.49 16.49 0.77
C ARG A 85 6.92 16.22 2.20
N GLN A 86 6.02 15.73 3.04
CA GLN A 86 6.27 15.55 4.48
C GLN A 86 6.64 14.11 4.85
N GLY A 87 6.37 13.14 3.97
CA GLY A 87 6.59 11.71 4.25
C GLY A 87 5.60 11.12 5.24
N ARG A 88 4.44 11.76 5.43
CA ARG A 88 3.41 11.38 6.42
C ARG A 88 2.02 11.29 5.77
N PRO A 89 1.18 10.33 6.16
CA PRO A 89 -0.17 10.19 5.59
C PRO A 89 -1.12 11.25 6.17
N PHE A 90 -2.17 11.59 5.41
CA PHE A 90 -3.29 12.44 5.87
C PHE A 90 -2.88 13.79 6.49
N VAL A 91 -1.86 14.48 5.96
CA VAL A 91 -1.44 15.81 6.45
C VAL A 91 -2.02 16.98 5.64
N GLY A 92 -2.61 16.69 4.47
CA GLY A 92 -3.29 17.65 3.61
C GLY A 92 -4.70 18.02 4.06
N PRO A 93 -5.45 18.81 3.27
CA PRO A 93 -6.81 19.25 3.59
C PRO A 93 -7.79 18.10 3.87
N ALA A 94 -7.72 17.02 3.08
CA ALA A 94 -8.56 15.84 3.29
C ALA A 94 -8.25 15.14 4.62
N GLY A 95 -6.98 15.08 5.02
CA GLY A 95 -6.58 14.51 6.31
C GLY A 95 -7.02 15.37 7.49
N LYS A 96 -6.98 16.70 7.37
CA LYS A 96 -7.54 17.60 8.38
C LYS A 96 -9.06 17.45 8.53
N LEU A 97 -9.78 17.22 7.43
CA LEU A 97 -11.20 16.90 7.47
C LEU A 97 -11.44 15.56 8.19
N LEU A 98 -10.68 14.52 7.84
CA LEU A 98 -10.76 13.21 8.51
C LEU A 98 -10.55 13.35 10.02
N GLU A 99 -9.50 14.05 10.44
CA GLU A 99 -9.21 14.34 11.85
C GLU A 99 -10.42 15.01 12.53
N GLY A 100 -11.02 16.02 11.89
CA GLY A 100 -12.20 16.71 12.42
C GLY A 100 -13.47 15.87 12.50
N LEU A 101 -13.55 14.76 11.76
CA LEU A 101 -14.66 13.79 11.87
C LEU A 101 -14.43 12.74 12.97
N LEU A 102 -13.18 12.56 13.41
CA LEU A 102 -12.79 11.57 14.42
C LEU A 102 -12.65 12.17 15.84
N ALA A 103 -12.47 13.49 15.94
CA ALA A 103 -12.37 14.24 17.19
C ALA A 103 -13.73 14.44 17.88
#